data_AF-A0A091DQH3-F1
#
_entry.id   AF-A0A091DQH3-F1
#
_cell.length_a   1.000
_cell.length_b   1.000
_cell.length_c   1.000
_cell.angle_alpha   90.00
_cell.angle_beta   90.00
_cell.angle_gamma   90.00
#
_symmetry.space_group_name_H-M   'P 1'
#
loop_
_entity.id
_entity.type
_entity.pdbx_description
1 polymer ?
#
loop_
_entity_poly.entity_id
_entity_poly.type
_entity_poly.pdbx_seq_one_letter_code
_entity_poly.pdbx_strand_id
1 'polypeptide(L)'
;MAGPVKDREAFQRLSFLYQAAHCVLAQDPENQALARFYCHTEKTIAKRLVLRQQARPRDPSVKRTLCRGCSSLLIPGLTCTQRQRRRRGRRWTVQTCLTCQHSQRFLNDPGHLLWGDRPEAQLGNQADSKPQPLPNTAHLPKEKIQPQASVTGSEFVLYSR
;
A
#
# COMPACT_ATOMS: atom_id res chain seq x y z
N MET A 1 -21.82 4.81 -6.86
CA MET A 1 -20.69 5.67 -7.26
C MET A 1 -20.23 6.42 -6.03
N ALA A 2 -18.98 6.23 -5.60
CA ALA A 2 -18.43 6.98 -4.47
C ALA A 2 -18.64 8.48 -4.72
N GLY A 3 -19.22 9.20 -3.76
CA GLY A 3 -19.45 10.64 -3.87
C GLY A 3 -18.15 11.38 -4.22
N PRO A 4 -18.22 12.59 -4.80
CA PRO A 4 -17.04 13.34 -5.20
C PRO A 4 -16.20 13.64 -3.96
N VAL A 5 -15.14 12.85 -3.76
CA VAL A 5 -14.11 13.10 -2.75
C VAL A 5 -13.54 14.47 -3.08
N LYS A 6 -13.76 15.45 -2.21
CA LYS A 6 -13.10 16.76 -2.31
C LYS A 6 -11.59 16.50 -2.46
N ASP A 7 -10.97 17.13 -3.45
CA ASP A 7 -9.55 16.96 -3.79
C ASP A 7 -9.13 15.63 -4.46
N ARG A 8 -10.04 14.92 -5.16
CA ARG A 8 -9.74 13.66 -5.90
C ARG A 8 -8.46 13.71 -6.73
N GLU A 9 -8.23 14.78 -7.48
CA GLU A 9 -7.01 14.92 -8.30
C GLU A 9 -5.74 14.98 -7.46
N ALA A 10 -5.78 15.64 -6.29
CA ALA A 10 -4.63 15.69 -5.39
C ALA A 10 -4.30 14.30 -4.85
N PHE A 11 -5.31 13.53 -4.44
CA PHE A 11 -5.12 12.15 -3.99
C PHE A 11 -4.51 11.26 -5.08
N GLN A 12 -4.96 11.41 -6.33
CA GLN A 12 -4.39 10.69 -7.48
C GLN A 12 -2.92 11.04 -7.70
N ARG A 13 -2.57 12.33 -7.67
CA ARG A 13 -1.17 12.78 -7.84
C ARG A 13 -0.26 12.23 -6.74
N LEU A 14 -0.72 12.24 -5.48
CA LEU A 14 0.06 11.70 -4.36
C LEU A 14 0.23 10.17 -4.47
N SER A 15 -0.86 9.45 -4.78
CA SER A 15 -0.82 8.01 -4.99
C SER A 15 0.15 7.63 -6.12
N PHE A 16 0.13 8.38 -7.22
CA PHE A 16 1.02 8.17 -8.36
C PHE A 16 2.49 8.32 -7.95
N LEU A 17 2.84 9.42 -7.27
CA LEU A 17 4.22 9.65 -6.81
C LEU A 17 4.72 8.55 -5.86
N TYR A 18 3.84 8.07 -4.98
CA TYR A 18 4.19 6.99 -4.07
C TYR A 18 4.45 5.67 -4.81
N GLN A 19 3.58 5.31 -5.75
CA GLN A 19 3.73 4.09 -6.56
C GLN A 19 4.96 4.17 -7.47
N ALA A 20 5.23 5.33 -8.07
CA ALA A 20 6.42 5.56 -8.88
C ALA A 20 7.70 5.35 -8.06
N ALA A 21 7.74 5.82 -6.81
CA ALA A 21 8.87 5.61 -5.92
C ALA A 21 9.14 4.13 -5.62
N HIS A 22 8.10 3.31 -5.46
CA HIS A 22 8.23 1.87 -5.31
C HIS A 22 8.68 1.18 -6.60
N CYS A 23 8.14 1.60 -7.74
CA CYS A 23 8.51 1.05 -9.05
C CYS A 23 10.01 1.25 -9.34
N VAL A 24 10.54 2.44 -9.06
CA VAL A 24 11.98 2.72 -9.22
C VAL A 24 12.84 1.80 -8.37
N LEU A 25 12.48 1.59 -7.10
CA LEU A 25 13.25 0.71 -6.21
C LEU A 25 13.10 -0.78 -6.56
N ALA A 26 12.00 -1.16 -7.21
CA ALA A 26 11.78 -2.51 -7.68
C ALA A 26 12.59 -2.81 -8.96
N GLN A 27 12.80 -1.82 -9.81
CA GLN A 27 13.65 -1.93 -11.00
C GLN A 27 15.14 -1.89 -10.61
N ASP A 28 15.55 -0.83 -9.91
CA ASP A 28 16.94 -0.59 -9.54
C ASP A 28 17.06 -0.16 -8.07
N PRO A 29 17.56 -1.03 -7.16
CA PRO A 29 17.65 -0.70 -5.72
C PRO A 29 18.71 0.35 -5.39
N GLU A 30 19.69 0.56 -6.28
CA GLU A 30 20.76 1.56 -6.13
C GLU A 30 20.23 2.99 -6.37
N ASN A 31 19.16 3.14 -7.15
CA ASN A 31 18.56 4.43 -7.55
C ASN A 31 17.71 5.07 -6.43
N GLN A 32 18.23 5.09 -5.20
CA GLN A 32 17.55 5.62 -4.03
C GLN A 32 17.32 7.13 -4.09
N ALA A 33 18.13 7.86 -4.85
CA ALA A 33 18.00 9.31 -5.01
C ALA A 33 16.67 9.69 -5.68
N LEU A 34 16.27 8.97 -6.74
CA LEU A 34 15.03 9.22 -7.47
C LEU A 34 13.80 8.87 -6.63
N ALA A 35 13.84 7.74 -5.92
CA ALA A 35 12.77 7.38 -4.99
C ALA A 35 12.58 8.41 -3.86
N ARG A 36 13.68 8.97 -3.34
CA ARG A 36 13.65 10.07 -2.36
C ARG A 36 13.04 11.34 -2.95
N PHE A 37 13.36 11.67 -4.20
CA PHE A 37 12.81 12.84 -4.88
C PHE A 37 11.28 12.75 -5.02
N TYR A 38 10.75 11.61 -5.45
CA TYR A 38 9.30 11.41 -5.54
C TYR A 38 8.61 11.53 -4.18
N CYS A 39 9.17 10.92 -3.14
CA CYS A 39 8.63 11.00 -1.78
C CYS A 39 8.74 12.41 -1.18
N HIS A 40 9.80 13.15 -1.49
CA HIS A 40 9.98 14.53 -1.07
C HIS A 40 8.95 15.46 -1.73
N THR A 41 8.73 15.27 -3.03
CA THR A 41 7.74 16.01 -3.81
C THR A 41 6.34 15.73 -3.28
N GLU A 42 6.02 14.46 -3.03
CA GLU A 42 4.77 14.03 -2.43
C GLU A 42 4.54 14.72 -1.06
N LYS A 43 5.55 14.71 -0.18
CA LYS A 43 5.49 15.37 1.13
C LYS A 43 5.27 16.89 1.01
N THR A 44 5.87 17.52 0.01
CA THR A 44 5.73 18.96 -0.25
C THR A 44 4.34 19.31 -0.75
N ILE A 45 3.79 18.53 -1.68
CA ILE A 45 2.42 18.71 -2.19
C ILE A 45 1.41 18.51 -1.06
N ALA A 46 1.55 17.45 -0.26
CA ALA A 46 0.68 17.17 0.87
C ALA A 46 0.69 18.30 1.92
N LYS A 47 1.87 18.92 2.16
CA LYS A 47 2.00 20.07 3.06
C LYS A 47 1.32 21.32 2.52
N ARG A 48 1.50 21.62 1.23
CA ARG A 48 0.97 22.84 0.59
C ARG A 48 -0.54 22.84 0.46
N LEU A 49 -1.12 21.70 0.09
CA LEU A 49 -2.56 21.61 -0.12
C LEU A 49 -3.36 21.66 1.19
N VAL A 50 -2.68 21.81 2.34
CA VAL A 50 -3.25 21.78 3.71
C VAL A 50 -4.36 20.75 3.78
N LEU A 51 -4.09 19.59 3.17
CA LEU A 51 -4.98 18.47 3.24
C LEU A 51 -4.90 18.14 4.72
N ARG A 52 -5.88 18.63 5.49
CA ARG A 52 -5.96 18.45 6.94
C ARG A 52 -6.05 16.94 7.25
N GLN A 53 -6.35 16.15 6.21
CA GLN A 53 -6.23 14.71 6.14
C GLN A 53 -4.94 14.14 5.52
N GLN A 54 -3.95 14.89 5.02
CA GLN A 54 -2.71 14.33 4.45
C GLN A 54 -1.39 15.01 4.85
N ALA A 55 -1.39 16.23 5.38
CA ALA A 55 -0.21 16.80 6.03
C ALA A 55 0.09 16.13 7.40
N ARG A 56 -0.89 15.38 7.97
CA ARG A 56 -0.70 14.44 9.09
C ARG A 56 -1.85 13.44 9.32
N PRO A 57 -2.68 13.04 8.35
CA PRO A 57 -3.05 11.60 8.32
C PRO A 57 -3.14 10.98 6.92
N ARG A 58 -2.02 10.95 6.19
CA ARG A 58 -1.79 9.79 5.31
C ARG A 58 -2.02 8.53 6.14
N ASP A 59 -2.76 7.54 5.61
CA ASP A 59 -3.04 6.27 6.30
C ASP A 59 -1.77 5.84 7.05
N PRO A 60 -1.84 5.62 8.38
CA PRO A 60 -0.67 5.26 9.17
C PRO A 60 0.15 4.13 8.54
N SER A 61 -0.46 3.23 7.78
CA SER A 61 0.23 2.20 6.99
C SER A 61 1.31 2.80 6.07
N VAL A 62 0.94 3.77 5.24
CA VAL A 62 1.82 4.36 4.24
C VAL A 62 2.81 5.33 4.87
N LYS A 63 2.40 6.08 5.91
CA LYS A 63 3.30 6.99 6.63
C LYS A 63 4.43 6.25 7.37
N ARG A 64 4.16 5.02 7.85
CA ARG A 64 5.19 4.16 8.46
C ARG A 64 6.29 3.78 7.47
N THR A 65 5.99 3.74 6.18
CA THR A 65 6.97 3.41 5.12
C THR A 65 7.84 4.59 4.69
N LEU A 66 7.76 5.76 5.33
CA LEU A 66 8.48 6.95 4.91
C LEU A 66 9.33 7.56 6.04
N CYS A 67 10.57 7.91 5.70
CA CYS A 67 11.47 8.58 6.62
C CYS A 67 11.03 10.03 6.90
N ARG A 68 11.03 10.44 8.18
CA ARG A 68 10.66 11.82 8.57
C ARG A 68 11.70 12.86 8.18
N GLY A 69 12.98 12.50 8.24
CA GLY A 69 14.10 13.38 7.89
C GLY A 69 14.26 13.49 6.38
N CYS A 70 14.90 12.49 5.78
CA CYS A 70 15.30 12.51 4.37
C CYS A 70 14.22 12.10 3.35
N SER A 71 12.98 11.80 3.79
CA SER A 71 11.89 11.39 2.90
C SER A 71 12.21 10.16 2.03
N SER A 72 13.10 9.27 2.47
CA SER A 72 13.29 7.98 1.80
C SER A 72 12.15 7.00 2.08
N LEU A 73 11.85 6.13 1.11
CA LEU A 73 11.06 4.93 1.34
C LEU A 73 11.84 4.00 2.28
N LEU A 74 11.16 3.51 3.31
CA LEU A 74 11.67 2.59 4.31
C LEU A 74 11.21 1.18 3.95
N ILE A 75 12.05 0.48 3.19
CA ILE A 75 11.87 -0.93 2.84
C ILE A 75 12.79 -1.75 3.76
N PRO A 76 12.24 -2.62 4.62
CA PRO A 76 13.04 -3.45 5.51
C PRO A 76 14.03 -4.30 4.72
N GLY A 77 15.31 -4.25 5.10
CA GLY A 77 16.38 -5.02 4.46
C GLY A 77 17.07 -4.31 3.28
N LEU A 78 16.47 -3.24 2.73
CA LEU A 78 17.08 -2.45 1.65
C LEU A 78 17.51 -1.07 2.14
N THR A 79 16.55 -0.25 2.58
CA THR A 79 16.79 1.16 2.95
C THR A 79 16.60 1.43 4.44
N CYS A 80 16.03 0.48 5.17
CA CYS A 80 15.83 0.57 6.60
C CYS A 80 16.10 -0.77 7.31
N THR A 81 16.45 -0.67 8.59
CA THR A 81 16.48 -1.83 9.50
C THR A 81 15.23 -1.80 10.36
N GLN A 82 14.52 -2.92 10.41
CA GLN A 82 13.37 -3.09 11.29
C GLN A 82 13.73 -4.08 12.40
N ARG A 83 13.63 -3.66 13.65
CA ARG A 83 13.93 -4.50 14.82
C ARG A 83 12.80 -4.43 15.83
N GLN A 84 12.43 -5.59 16.39
CA GLN A 84 11.53 -5.63 17.53
C GLN A 84 12.35 -5.55 18.82
N ARG A 85 11.97 -4.64 19.71
CA ARG A 85 12.63 -4.40 21.00
C ARG A 85 11.60 -4.46 22.10
N ARG A 86 11.96 -5.04 23.25
CA ARG A 86 11.11 -5.02 24.45
C ARG A 86 11.67 -3.99 25.42
N ARG A 87 10.82 -3.08 25.91
CA ARG A 87 11.19 -2.09 26.92
C ARG A 87 10.00 -1.82 27.83
N ARG A 88 10.20 -1.90 29.16
CA ARG A 88 9.17 -1.69 30.19
C ARG A 88 7.91 -2.55 29.92
N GLY A 89 8.10 -3.85 29.71
CA GLY A 89 7.02 -4.81 29.45
C GLY A 89 6.40 -4.75 28.04
N ARG A 90 6.46 -3.61 27.36
CA ARG A 90 5.87 -3.39 26.02
C ARG A 90 6.81 -3.78 24.89
N ARG A 91 6.23 -4.22 23.77
CA ARG A 91 6.95 -4.55 22.52
C ARG A 91 6.91 -3.35 21.58
N TRP A 92 8.06 -3.01 21.02
CA TRP A 92 8.22 -1.87 20.11
C TRP A 92 8.83 -2.36 18.80
N THR A 93 8.28 -1.93 17.69
CA THR A 93 8.90 -2.06 16.37
C THR A 93 9.67 -0.77 16.09
N VAL A 94 10.98 -0.87 15.98
CA VAL A 94 11.88 0.25 15.68
C VAL A 94 12.33 0.13 14.24
N GLN A 95 12.02 1.12 13.42
CA GLN A 95 12.49 1.25 12.05
C GLN A 95 13.54 2.35 11.98
N THR A 96 14.76 2.01 11.59
CA THR A 96 15.88 2.96 11.48
C THR A 96 16.30 3.09 10.03
N CYS A 97 16.28 4.32 9.51
CA CYS A 97 16.75 4.62 8.16
C CYS A 97 18.26 4.44 8.04
N LEU A 98 18.74 3.73 7.02
CA LEU A 98 20.18 3.54 6.80
C LEU A 98 20.87 4.80 6.24
N THR A 99 20.12 5.68 5.58
CA THR A 99 20.66 6.91 4.98
C THR A 99 20.92 8.02 5.99
N CYS A 100 19.94 8.30 6.87
CA CYS A 100 19.99 9.46 7.79
C CYS A 100 19.92 9.06 9.27
N GLN A 101 19.88 7.76 9.57
CA GLN A 101 19.85 7.19 10.92
C GLN A 101 18.65 7.61 11.79
N HIS A 102 17.66 8.30 11.21
CA HIS A 102 16.43 8.63 11.91
C HIS A 102 15.63 7.36 12.24
N SER A 103 15.24 7.22 13.50
CA SER A 103 14.49 6.07 14.00
C SER A 103 13.02 6.40 14.26
N GLN A 104 12.12 5.61 13.72
CA GLN A 104 10.70 5.62 14.06
C GLN A 104 10.39 4.46 15.00
N ARG A 105 9.56 4.71 16.01
CA ARG A 105 9.18 3.70 17.01
C ARG A 105 7.67 3.53 16.99
N PHE A 106 7.23 2.30 16.79
CA PHE A 106 5.83 1.92 16.79
C PHE A 106 5.59 0.94 17.91
N LEU A 107 4.54 1.20 18.68
CA LEU A 107 4.10 0.28 19.74
C LEU A 107 3.41 -0.92 19.08
N ASN A 108 3.81 -2.12 19.48
CA ASN A 108 3.25 -3.37 18.99
C ASN A 108 2.38 -3.97 20.10
N ASP A 109 1.17 -3.41 20.21
CA ASP A 109 0.14 -3.84 21.16
C ASP A 109 -0.99 -4.52 20.35
N PRO A 110 -1.30 -5.80 20.58
CA PRO A 110 -2.30 -6.54 19.79
C PRO A 110 -3.73 -6.02 19.97
N GLY A 111 -4.03 -5.34 21.08
CA GLY A 111 -5.33 -4.71 21.32
C GLY A 111 -5.47 -3.29 20.77
N HIS A 112 -4.45 -2.74 20.11
CA HIS A 112 -4.49 -1.38 19.57
C HIS A 112 -4.86 -1.37 18.09
N LEU A 113 -5.99 -0.75 17.77
CA LEU A 113 -6.48 -0.53 16.41
C LEU A 113 -6.33 0.94 16.02
N LEU A 114 -5.93 1.19 14.77
CA LEU A 114 -5.91 2.54 14.20
C LEU A 114 -7.35 3.03 14.05
N TRP A 115 -7.55 4.36 14.10
CA TRP A 115 -8.88 4.94 13.91
C TRP A 115 -9.53 4.51 12.59
N GLY A 116 -8.78 4.47 11.50
CA GLY A 116 -9.28 4.07 10.18
C GLY A 116 -9.71 2.60 10.07
N ASP A 117 -9.21 1.74 10.96
CA ASP A 117 -9.54 0.31 11.00
C ASP A 117 -10.78 0.04 11.88
N ARG A 118 -11.28 1.05 12.61
CA ARG A 118 -12.46 0.89 13.47
C ARG A 118 -13.73 0.90 12.61
N PRO A 119 -14.71 0.01 12.90
CA PRO A 119 -15.95 -0.07 12.13
C PRO A 119 -16.74 1.26 12.14
N GLU A 120 -16.72 1.97 13.26
CA GLU A 120 -17.36 3.29 13.43
C GLU A 120 -16.84 4.33 12.43
N ALA A 121 -15.53 4.31 12.14
CA ALA A 121 -14.92 5.24 11.20
C ALA A 121 -15.23 4.88 9.74
N GLN A 122 -15.46 3.60 9.45
CA GLN A 122 -15.77 3.10 8.11
C GLN A 122 -17.24 3.33 7.73
N LEU A 123 -18.15 3.31 8.69
CA LEU A 123 -19.59 3.56 8.47
C LEU A 123 -19.87 4.96 7.90
N GLY A 124 -19.09 5.97 8.30
CA GLY A 124 -19.18 7.32 7.72
C GLY A 124 -18.86 7.36 6.21
N ASN A 125 -18.03 6.45 5.71
CA ASN A 125 -17.70 6.35 4.28
C ASN A 125 -18.72 5.50 3.50
N GLN A 126 -19.41 4.58 4.18
CA GLN A 126 -20.41 3.67 3.60
C GLN A 126 -21.80 4.31 3.52
N ALA A 127 -22.15 5.23 4.42
CA ALA A 127 -23.44 5.92 4.43
C ALA A 127 -23.72 6.75 3.15
N ASP A 128 -22.66 7.19 2.46
CA ASP A 128 -22.75 7.87 1.16
C ASP A 128 -22.86 6.90 -0.05
N SER A 129 -22.79 5.59 0.20
CA SER A 129 -22.88 4.55 -0.83
C SER A 129 -24.16 3.73 -0.66
N LYS A 130 -25.33 4.34 -0.91
CA LYS A 130 -26.59 3.57 -0.97
C LYS A 130 -26.53 2.58 -2.17
N PRO A 131 -26.79 1.27 -1.99
CA PRO A 131 -26.78 0.32 -3.09
C PRO A 131 -27.92 0.63 -4.07
N GLN A 132 -27.60 0.84 -5.35
CA GLN A 132 -28.60 0.78 -6.42
C GLN A 132 -28.85 -0.70 -6.79
N PRO A 133 -30.10 -1.07 -7.14
CA PRO A 133 -30.44 -2.44 -7.50
C PRO A 133 -29.64 -2.90 -8.73
N LEU A 134 -29.19 -4.15 -8.69
CA LEU A 134 -28.51 -4.85 -9.77
C LEU A 134 -29.34 -4.78 -11.07
N PRO A 135 -28.76 -4.39 -12.22
CA PRO A 135 -29.38 -4.66 -13.51
C PRO A 135 -29.30 -6.16 -13.80
N ASN A 136 -30.45 -6.76 -14.10
CA ASN A 136 -30.61 -8.17 -14.46
C ASN A 136 -29.61 -8.59 -15.54
N THR A 137 -28.91 -9.68 -15.28
CA THR A 137 -28.12 -10.45 -16.24
C THR A 137 -29.06 -11.01 -17.31
N ALA A 138 -29.05 -10.44 -18.50
CA ALA A 138 -29.57 -11.08 -19.70
C ALA A 138 -28.69 -10.73 -20.91
N HIS A 139 -28.18 -11.80 -21.52
CA HIS A 139 -27.55 -11.89 -22.85
C HIS A 139 -26.09 -11.45 -23.01
N LEU A 140 -25.17 -12.44 -22.91
CA LEU A 140 -24.03 -12.54 -23.83
C LEU A 140 -24.25 -13.78 -24.74
N PRO A 141 -24.00 -13.69 -26.07
CA PRO A 141 -24.19 -14.81 -26.99
C PRO A 141 -23.17 -15.93 -26.79
N LYS A 142 -23.64 -17.18 -26.96
CA LYS A 142 -22.82 -18.41 -26.96
C LYS A 142 -21.87 -18.44 -28.16
N GLU A 143 -20.57 -18.40 -27.91
CA GLU A 143 -19.57 -18.86 -28.88
C GLU A 143 -19.33 -20.36 -28.67
N LYS A 144 -19.60 -21.15 -29.72
CA LYS A 144 -19.44 -22.61 -29.73
C LYS A 144 -17.97 -22.95 -29.99
N ILE A 145 -17.36 -23.71 -29.08
CA ILE A 145 -16.14 -24.49 -29.38
C ILE A 145 -16.54 -25.96 -29.41
N GLN A 146 -16.39 -26.59 -30.58
CA GLN A 146 -16.66 -28.00 -30.86
C GLN A 146 -15.43 -28.85 -30.47
N PRO A 147 -15.60 -30.03 -29.84
CA PRO A 147 -14.47 -30.91 -29.47
C PRO A 147 -14.32 -32.10 -30.43
N GLN A 148 -13.08 -32.48 -30.78
CA GLN A 148 -12.65 -33.80 -31.29
C GLN A 148 -11.11 -33.91 -31.10
N ALA A 149 -10.45 -35.03 -30.81
CA ALA A 149 -10.79 -36.40 -30.43
C ALA A 149 -9.53 -37.07 -29.83
N SER A 150 -9.70 -38.24 -29.23
CA SER A 150 -8.75 -39.27 -28.73
C SER A 150 -7.52 -39.54 -29.63
N VAL A 151 -6.41 -40.18 -29.23
CA VAL A 151 -6.25 -41.62 -28.87
C VAL A 151 -4.81 -41.92 -28.33
N THR A 152 -4.73 -42.87 -27.37
CA THR A 152 -3.62 -43.78 -26.95
C THR A 152 -2.24 -43.28 -26.44
N GLY A 153 -1.99 -43.55 -25.15
CA GLY A 153 -1.12 -44.64 -24.65
C GLY A 153 0.41 -44.58 -24.88
N SER A 154 1.19 -44.36 -23.80
CA SER A 154 2.25 -45.26 -23.30
C SER A 154 3.16 -44.56 -22.26
N GLU A 155 3.51 -45.33 -21.23
CA GLU A 155 4.67 -45.24 -20.29
C GLU A 155 4.85 -44.00 -19.39
N PHE A 156 4.76 -44.12 -18.05
CA PHE A 156 5.86 -44.45 -17.11
C PHE A 156 7.12 -43.58 -17.37
N VAL A 157 7.63 -42.75 -16.46
CA VAL A 157 8.32 -43.11 -15.20
C VAL A 157 8.48 -41.86 -14.30
N LEU A 158 8.35 -42.07 -12.97
CA LEU A 158 8.79 -41.19 -11.88
C LEU A 158 10.29 -40.89 -11.93
N TYR A 159 10.72 -39.63 -11.73
CA TYR A 159 11.93 -39.41 -10.93
C TYR A 159 11.94 -38.05 -10.24
N SER A 160 12.13 -38.11 -8.92
CA SER A 160 12.49 -37.00 -8.06
C SER A 160 13.97 -36.67 -8.21
N ARG A 161 14.33 -35.39 -8.24
CA ARG A 161 15.52 -34.85 -7.58
C ARG A 161 15.35 -33.35 -7.36
#